data_AF-A0A496A7C9-F1
#
_entry.id   AF-A0A496A7C9-F1
#
_cell.length_a   1.000
_cell.length_b   1.000
_cell.length_c   1.000
_cell.angle_alpha   90.00
_cell.angle_beta   90.00
_cell.angle_gamma   90.00
#
_symmetry.space_group_name_H-M   'P 1'
#
loop_
_entity.id
_entity.type
_entity.pdbx_description
1 polymer ?
#
loop_
_entity_poly.entity_id
_entity_poly.type
_entity_poly.pdbx_seq_one_letter_code
_entity_poly.pdbx_strand_id
1 'polypeptide(L)'
;MRFIARLVEDVMKIPKTLFFMVLNPIPLIVHLTWWSLFAALSIVFDDPFIEGGRWRQVAQIVSPPSSFGNYVTAVSIIFDEIIKEFTSDGGTYFFIFVMFPAFTISYREARGNLQGIAREQQAWTRWYHRQQETIAQENTFGESPPSSEDRKVNSYFRKALKTLLSMARNPMPLIVHFAYWFSAFTLFFAVIFAVTEWAGIVDTAGEFVKMLPGFALPPLVLALLSSYQETRGTVKGIAKVQQAWTEWHHRQQEAKTQETRFNAPPPLFDTAG
;
A
#
# COMPACT_ATOMS: atom_id res chain seq x y z
N MET A 1 9.74 0.64 -31.29
CA MET A 1 10.12 1.91 -30.62
C MET A 1 9.16 2.35 -29.51
N ARG A 2 7.83 2.45 -29.72
CA ARG A 2 6.88 2.90 -28.66
C ARG A 2 6.89 2.07 -27.36
N PHE A 3 7.11 0.76 -27.46
CA PHE A 3 7.21 -0.13 -26.29
C PHE A 3 8.45 0.18 -25.43
N ILE A 4 9.62 0.33 -26.08
CA ILE A 4 10.88 0.65 -25.40
C ILE A 4 10.80 2.02 -24.72
N ALA A 5 10.21 3.02 -25.39
CA ALA A 5 10.02 4.34 -24.79
C ALA A 5 9.15 4.28 -23.52
N ARG A 6 8.04 3.51 -23.54
CA ARG A 6 7.21 3.29 -22.35
C ARG A 6 7.96 2.56 -21.24
N LEU A 7 8.75 1.55 -21.59
CA LEU A 7 9.54 0.80 -20.62
C LEU A 7 10.56 1.71 -19.92
N VAL A 8 11.30 2.53 -20.69
CA VAL A 8 12.26 3.50 -20.15
C VAL A 8 11.57 4.51 -19.24
N GLU A 9 10.42 5.04 -19.66
CA GLU A 9 9.61 5.95 -18.86
C GLU A 9 9.17 5.31 -17.54
N ASP A 10 8.78 4.04 -17.57
CA ASP A 10 8.35 3.31 -16.37
C ASP A 10 9.52 2.98 -15.44
N VAL A 11 10.70 2.67 -15.98
CA VAL A 11 11.92 2.47 -15.17
C VAL A 11 12.31 3.76 -14.45
N MET A 12 12.21 4.92 -15.11
CA MET A 12 12.51 6.22 -14.49
C MET A 12 11.53 6.61 -13.36
N LYS A 13 10.34 6.01 -13.32
CA LYS A 13 9.37 6.23 -12.22
C LYS A 13 9.71 5.45 -10.96
N ILE A 14 10.52 4.39 -11.05
CA ILE A 14 10.87 3.54 -9.91
C ILE A 14 11.68 4.33 -8.86
N PRO A 15 12.81 5.00 -9.19
CA PRO A 15 13.58 5.76 -8.21
C PRO A 15 12.75 6.86 -7.54
N LYS A 16 11.92 7.57 -8.31
CA LYS A 16 11.03 8.62 -7.79
C LYS A 16 10.01 8.08 -6.79
N THR A 17 9.43 6.92 -7.09
CA THR A 17 8.46 6.27 -6.20
C THR A 17 9.15 5.78 -4.91
N LEU A 18 10.35 5.22 -5.02
CA LEU A 18 11.16 4.81 -3.87
C LEU A 18 11.55 6.01 -3.00
N PHE A 19 12.04 7.09 -3.62
CA PHE A 19 12.37 8.32 -2.92
C PHE A 19 11.15 8.92 -2.20
N PHE A 20 10.00 8.97 -2.88
CA PHE A 20 8.73 9.40 -2.26
C PHE A 20 8.34 8.53 -1.07
N MET A 21 8.51 7.22 -1.16
CA MET A 21 8.24 6.28 -0.08
C MET A 21 9.20 6.49 1.10
N VAL A 22 10.49 6.73 0.86
CA VAL A 22 11.47 7.04 1.91
C VAL A 22 11.13 8.35 2.63
N LEU A 23 10.71 9.38 1.90
CA LEU A 23 10.25 10.64 2.48
C LEU A 23 8.92 10.52 3.24
N ASN A 24 8.14 9.47 2.98
CA ASN A 24 6.86 9.20 3.62
C ASN A 24 6.83 7.77 4.18
N PRO A 25 7.63 7.45 5.21
CA PRO A 25 7.83 6.07 5.66
C PRO A 25 6.65 5.49 6.44
N ILE A 26 5.66 6.32 6.83
CA ILE A 26 4.53 5.90 7.67
C ILE A 26 3.81 4.65 7.14
N PRO A 27 3.44 4.55 5.84
CA PRO A 27 2.82 3.34 5.31
C PRO A 27 3.71 2.10 5.44
N LEU A 28 5.01 2.24 5.24
CA LEU A 28 5.97 1.15 5.38
C LEU A 28 6.07 0.69 6.83
N ILE A 29 6.23 1.63 7.77
CA ILE A 29 6.25 1.32 9.21
C ILE A 29 4.95 0.62 9.62
N VAL A 30 3.79 1.13 9.20
CA VAL A 30 2.49 0.53 9.51
C VAL A 30 2.40 -0.89 8.96
N HIS A 31 2.76 -1.12 7.70
CA HIS A 31 2.71 -2.45 7.11
C HIS A 31 3.72 -3.42 7.73
N LEU A 32 4.94 -2.98 8.01
CA LEU A 32 5.93 -3.78 8.73
C LEU A 32 5.41 -4.18 10.11
N THR A 33 4.85 -3.25 10.87
CA THR A 33 4.25 -3.56 12.18
C THR A 33 3.13 -4.59 12.05
N TRP A 34 2.20 -4.42 11.10
CA TRP A 34 1.10 -5.38 10.91
C TRP A 34 1.58 -6.76 10.47
N TRP A 35 2.54 -6.84 9.54
CA TRP A 35 3.08 -8.12 9.10
C TRP A 35 3.91 -8.80 10.17
N SER A 36 4.69 -8.04 10.95
CA SER A 36 5.41 -8.57 12.12
C SER A 36 4.43 -9.08 13.19
N LEU A 37 3.34 -8.37 13.46
CA LEU A 37 2.30 -8.83 14.39
C LEU A 37 1.60 -10.08 13.87
N PHE A 38 1.26 -10.12 12.59
CA PHE A 38 0.64 -11.29 11.96
C PHE A 38 1.56 -12.51 12.05
N ALA A 39 2.84 -12.35 11.73
CA ALA A 39 3.78 -13.45 11.75
C ALA A 39 4.12 -13.89 13.20
N ALA A 40 4.19 -12.95 14.14
CA ALA A 40 4.27 -13.27 15.57
C ALA A 40 3.04 -14.07 16.05
N LEU A 41 1.83 -13.71 15.61
CA LEU A 41 0.64 -14.49 15.90
C LEU A 41 0.71 -15.88 15.27
N SER A 42 1.16 -15.99 14.01
CA SER A 42 1.33 -17.30 13.35
C SER A 42 2.29 -18.21 14.12
N ILE A 43 3.39 -17.68 14.65
CA ILE A 43 4.32 -18.46 15.50
C ILE A 43 3.64 -18.96 16.78
N VAL A 44 2.82 -18.12 17.41
CA VAL A 44 2.06 -18.51 18.62
C VAL A 44 1.00 -19.58 18.32
N PHE A 45 0.47 -19.60 17.10
CA PHE A 45 -0.50 -20.61 16.68
C PHE A 45 0.12 -21.81 15.97
N ASP A 46 1.44 -21.85 15.81
CA ASP A 46 2.12 -22.94 15.15
C ASP A 46 2.20 -24.17 16.07
N ASP A 47 2.07 -25.36 15.47
CA ASP A 47 2.05 -26.64 16.19
C ASP A 47 3.29 -26.83 17.08
N PRO A 48 4.52 -26.44 16.71
CA PRO A 48 5.69 -26.53 17.58
C PRO A 48 5.57 -25.71 18.88
N PHE A 49 4.87 -24.57 18.87
CA PHE A 49 4.66 -23.78 20.08
C PHE A 49 3.59 -24.41 20.98
N ILE A 50 2.50 -24.87 20.37
CA ILE A 50 1.35 -25.50 21.05
C ILE A 50 1.75 -26.87 21.63
N GLU A 51 2.44 -27.69 20.84
CA GLU A 51 2.82 -29.06 21.16
C GLU A 51 4.18 -29.16 21.87
N GLY A 52 5.10 -28.22 21.62
CA GLY A 52 6.47 -28.20 22.17
C GLY A 52 6.58 -27.84 23.66
N GLY A 53 5.48 -27.86 24.41
CA GLY A 53 5.46 -27.72 25.86
C GLY A 53 5.60 -26.29 26.40
N ARG A 54 6.08 -25.32 25.61
CA ARG A 54 6.11 -23.89 26.00
C ARG A 54 4.70 -23.33 26.19
N TRP A 55 3.74 -23.70 25.35
CA TRP A 55 2.33 -23.34 25.58
C TRP A 55 1.78 -23.92 26.89
N ARG A 56 2.16 -25.15 27.26
CA ARG A 56 1.76 -25.73 28.56
C ARG A 56 2.33 -24.95 29.73
N GLN A 57 3.57 -24.46 29.64
CA GLN A 57 4.16 -23.59 30.65
C GLN A 57 3.41 -22.27 30.75
N VAL A 58 3.09 -21.63 29.62
CA VAL A 58 2.27 -20.41 29.57
C VAL A 58 0.90 -20.66 30.22
N ALA A 59 0.21 -21.74 29.83
CA ALA A 59 -1.10 -22.12 30.36
C ALA A 59 -1.08 -22.38 31.87
N GLN A 60 -0.01 -23.00 32.39
CA GLN A 60 0.18 -23.22 33.83
C GLN A 60 0.40 -21.90 34.59
N ILE A 61 1.19 -20.97 34.03
CA ILE A 61 1.49 -19.67 34.64
C ILE A 61 0.23 -18.80 34.74
N VAL A 62 -0.62 -18.79 33.71
CA VAL A 62 -1.87 -18.00 33.67
C VAL A 62 -3.06 -18.73 34.29
N SER A 63 -2.88 -19.96 34.78
CA SER A 63 -3.96 -20.70 35.44
C SER A 63 -4.40 -20.02 36.75
N PRO A 64 -5.71 -19.93 37.04
CA PRO A 64 -6.18 -19.30 38.26
C PRO A 64 -5.70 -20.01 39.54
N PRO A 65 -5.36 -19.27 40.61
CA PRO A 65 -5.33 -17.80 40.68
C PRO A 65 -4.06 -17.22 40.04
N SER A 66 -4.24 -16.41 39.00
CA SER A 66 -3.13 -15.76 38.26
C SER A 66 -2.95 -14.31 38.69
N SER A 67 -1.72 -13.88 38.94
CA SER A 67 -1.38 -12.47 39.21
C SER A 67 -1.09 -11.70 37.91
N PHE A 68 -1.12 -10.36 37.96
CA PHE A 68 -0.63 -9.54 36.83
C PHE A 68 0.81 -9.90 36.44
N GLY A 69 1.67 -10.20 37.42
CA GLY A 69 3.04 -10.65 37.18
C GLY A 69 3.10 -11.94 36.37
N ASN A 70 2.17 -12.86 36.58
CA ASN A 70 2.10 -14.10 35.80
C ASN A 70 1.78 -13.82 34.32
N TYR A 71 0.88 -12.87 34.03
CA TYR A 71 0.60 -12.46 32.65
C TYR A 71 1.81 -11.81 31.99
N VAL A 72 2.56 -10.97 32.72
CA VAL A 72 3.81 -10.39 32.22
C VAL A 72 4.84 -11.47 31.90
N THR A 73 5.00 -12.47 32.78
CA THR A 73 5.89 -13.61 32.55
C THR A 73 5.46 -14.44 31.34
N ALA A 74 4.17 -14.73 31.20
CA ALA A 74 3.61 -15.45 30.04
C ALA A 74 3.88 -14.70 28.73
N VAL A 75 3.66 -13.39 28.72
CA VAL A 75 3.97 -12.52 27.59
C VAL A 75 5.48 -12.54 27.28
N SER A 76 6.34 -12.48 28.29
CA SER A 76 7.79 -12.58 28.09
C SER A 76 8.23 -13.90 27.45
N ILE A 77 7.62 -15.03 27.82
CA ILE A 77 7.92 -16.34 27.22
C ILE A 77 7.48 -16.36 25.74
N ILE A 78 6.30 -15.81 25.43
CA ILE A 78 5.82 -15.67 24.05
C ILE A 78 6.79 -14.79 23.24
N PHE A 79 7.23 -13.66 23.79
CA PHE A 79 8.19 -12.78 23.13
C PHE A 79 9.56 -13.44 22.93
N ASP A 80 10.06 -14.21 23.90
CA ASP A 80 11.30 -14.97 23.76
C ASP A 80 11.23 -15.96 22.59
N GLU A 81 10.12 -16.68 22.44
CA GLU A 81 9.94 -17.60 21.31
C GLU A 81 9.89 -16.85 19.97
N ILE A 82 9.14 -15.75 19.92
CA ILE A 82 9.09 -14.89 18.73
C ILE A 82 10.50 -14.42 18.37
N ILE A 83 11.27 -13.89 19.33
CA ILE A 83 12.65 -13.41 19.07
C ILE A 83 13.54 -14.56 18.60
N LYS A 84 13.46 -15.71 19.24
CA LYS A 84 14.24 -16.89 18.88
C LYS A 84 13.94 -17.34 17.44
N GLU A 85 12.67 -17.39 17.05
CA GLU A 85 12.28 -17.79 15.69
C GLU A 85 12.68 -16.74 14.65
N PHE A 86 12.66 -15.47 15.01
CA PHE A 86 13.14 -14.38 14.15
C PHE A 86 14.67 -14.38 13.98
N THR A 87 15.42 -14.91 14.95
CA THR A 87 16.89 -14.86 14.99
C THR A 87 17.56 -16.19 14.60
N SER A 88 16.79 -17.28 14.52
CA SER A 88 17.26 -18.59 14.05
C SER A 88 17.52 -18.59 12.54
N ASP A 89 18.05 -19.69 12.00
CA ASP A 89 18.22 -19.87 10.55
C ASP A 89 16.88 -19.76 9.77
N GLY A 90 15.74 -19.97 10.45
CA GLY A 90 14.38 -19.71 9.94
C GLY A 90 14.04 -18.22 9.75
N GLY A 91 14.77 -17.33 10.44
CA GLY A 91 14.60 -15.88 10.39
C GLY A 91 14.82 -15.27 9.00
N THR A 92 15.59 -15.93 8.12
CA THR A 92 15.77 -15.49 6.74
C THR A 92 14.47 -15.58 5.93
N TYR A 93 13.73 -16.69 6.08
CA TYR A 93 12.44 -16.86 5.42
C TYR A 93 11.42 -15.89 5.99
N PHE A 94 11.40 -15.75 7.32
CA PHE A 94 10.56 -14.78 8.02
C PHE A 94 10.75 -13.35 7.45
N PHE A 95 12.00 -12.91 7.31
CA PHE A 95 12.32 -11.59 6.79
C PHE A 95 11.79 -11.41 5.36
N ILE A 96 11.93 -12.43 4.50
CA ILE A 96 11.40 -12.37 3.14
C ILE A 96 9.86 -12.28 3.15
N PHE A 97 9.18 -13.11 3.96
CA PHE A 97 7.71 -13.14 4.03
C PHE A 97 7.09 -11.89 4.66
N VAL A 98 7.80 -11.18 5.53
CA VAL A 98 7.32 -9.93 6.14
C VAL A 98 7.71 -8.72 5.31
N MET A 99 8.99 -8.62 4.93
CA MET A 99 9.52 -7.42 4.28
C MET A 99 9.04 -7.30 2.85
N PHE A 100 8.99 -8.39 2.08
CA PHE A 100 8.64 -8.33 0.67
C PHE A 100 7.19 -7.87 0.43
N PRO A 101 6.17 -8.43 1.11
CA PRO A 101 4.80 -7.92 1.02
C PRO A 101 4.66 -6.51 1.55
N ALA A 102 5.26 -6.18 2.70
CA ALA A 102 5.18 -4.84 3.27
C ALA A 102 5.76 -3.79 2.31
N PHE A 103 6.97 -4.01 1.81
CA PHE A 103 7.63 -3.12 0.86
C PHE A 103 6.85 -3.00 -0.45
N THR A 104 6.39 -4.12 -1.00
CA THR A 104 5.62 -4.12 -2.25
C THR A 104 4.32 -3.31 -2.09
N ILE A 105 3.58 -3.52 -1.01
CA ILE A 105 2.32 -2.81 -0.75
C ILE A 105 2.58 -1.31 -0.52
N SER A 106 3.60 -0.94 0.26
CA SER A 106 3.98 0.46 0.48
C SER A 106 4.43 1.16 -0.80
N TYR A 107 5.22 0.48 -1.64
CA TYR A 107 5.61 0.98 -2.95
C TYR A 107 4.39 1.24 -3.83
N ARG A 108 3.38 0.34 -3.80
CA ARG A 108 2.14 0.52 -4.55
C ARG A 108 1.30 1.69 -4.03
N GLU A 109 1.23 1.91 -2.72
CA GLU A 109 0.57 3.10 -2.17
C GLU A 109 1.27 4.40 -2.64
N ALA A 110 2.60 4.44 -2.57
CA ALA A 110 3.41 5.56 -3.03
C ALA A 110 3.20 5.85 -4.52
N ARG A 111 3.24 4.80 -5.36
CA ARG A 111 2.96 4.89 -6.80
C ARG A 111 1.57 5.46 -7.06
N GLY A 112 0.56 4.92 -6.39
CA GLY A 112 -0.82 5.40 -6.52
C GLY A 112 -0.93 6.88 -6.17
N ASN A 113 -0.28 7.31 -5.07
CA ASN A 113 -0.27 8.71 -4.66
C ASN A 113 0.32 9.64 -5.73
N LEU A 114 1.49 9.29 -6.28
CA LEU A 114 2.11 10.06 -7.38
C LEU A 114 1.23 10.10 -8.63
N GLN A 115 0.58 8.99 -9.00
CA GLN A 115 -0.37 8.96 -10.11
C GLN A 115 -1.58 9.86 -9.87
N GLY A 116 -2.13 9.85 -8.66
CA GLY A 116 -3.22 10.73 -8.26
C GLY A 116 -2.84 12.20 -8.35
N ILE A 117 -1.65 12.57 -7.85
CA ILE A 117 -1.11 13.92 -7.93
C ILE A 117 -0.95 14.35 -9.39
N ALA A 118 -0.26 13.55 -10.21
CA ALA A 118 0.02 13.89 -11.60
C ALA A 118 -1.26 14.07 -12.43
N ARG A 119 -2.23 13.16 -12.28
CA ARG A 119 -3.50 13.20 -12.99
C ARG A 119 -4.30 14.45 -12.62
N GLU A 120 -4.42 14.73 -11.33
CA GLU A 120 -5.21 15.86 -10.85
C GLU A 120 -4.53 17.19 -11.20
N GLN A 121 -3.19 17.27 -11.04
CA GLN A 121 -2.42 18.46 -11.42
C GLN A 121 -2.60 18.79 -12.90
N GLN A 122 -2.59 17.78 -13.77
CA GLN A 122 -2.83 17.98 -15.19
C GLN A 122 -4.23 18.52 -15.47
N ALA A 123 -5.25 18.02 -14.77
CA ALA A 123 -6.62 18.51 -14.92
C ALA A 123 -6.76 19.99 -14.52
N TRP A 124 -6.21 20.36 -13.36
CA TRP A 124 -6.23 21.75 -12.87
C TRP A 124 -5.38 22.70 -13.72
N THR A 125 -4.21 22.26 -14.16
CA THR A 125 -3.33 23.07 -15.03
C THR A 125 -4.03 23.38 -16.37
N ARG A 126 -4.69 22.39 -16.98
CA ARG A 126 -5.47 22.59 -18.20
C ARG A 126 -6.63 23.56 -17.98
N TRP A 127 -7.36 23.41 -16.88
CA TRP A 127 -8.44 24.34 -16.54
C TRP A 127 -7.91 25.76 -16.36
N TYR A 128 -6.81 25.94 -15.64
CA TYR A 128 -6.18 27.24 -15.43
C TYR A 128 -5.77 27.92 -16.74
N HIS A 129 -5.15 27.18 -17.68
CA HIS A 129 -4.82 27.73 -19.00
C HIS A 129 -6.05 28.18 -19.77
N ARG A 130 -7.12 27.37 -19.79
CA ARG A 130 -8.39 27.78 -20.42
C ARG A 130 -8.99 29.01 -19.78
N GLN A 131 -8.91 29.15 -18.45
CA GLN A 131 -9.35 30.38 -17.77
C GLN A 131 -8.57 31.61 -18.22
N GLN A 132 -7.24 31.52 -18.35
CA GLN A 132 -6.42 32.64 -18.81
C GLN A 132 -6.78 33.04 -20.25
N GLU A 133 -7.03 32.07 -21.13
CA GLU A 133 -7.47 32.30 -22.50
C GLU A 133 -8.84 33.00 -22.55
N THR A 134 -9.81 32.55 -21.75
CA THR A 134 -11.15 33.18 -21.67
C THR A 134 -11.08 34.62 -21.16
N ILE A 135 -10.26 34.88 -20.13
CA ILE A 135 -10.05 36.23 -19.60
C ILE A 135 -9.43 37.14 -20.67
N ALA A 136 -8.47 36.64 -21.45
CA ALA A 136 -7.84 37.40 -22.52
C ALA A 136 -8.80 37.72 -23.68
N GLN A 137 -9.83 36.90 -23.89
CA GLN A 137 -10.85 37.09 -24.95
C GLN A 137 -12.05 37.94 -24.51
N GLU A 138 -12.02 38.55 -23.32
CA GLU A 138 -13.14 39.32 -22.71
C GLU A 138 -14.47 38.54 -22.62
N ASN A 139 -14.43 37.21 -22.75
CA ASN A 139 -15.62 36.38 -22.64
C ASN A 139 -16.03 36.28 -21.17
N THR A 140 -17.25 36.71 -20.86
CA THR A 140 -17.73 36.92 -19.48
C THR A 140 -18.06 35.62 -18.73
N PHE A 141 -18.09 34.48 -19.41
CA PHE A 141 -18.43 33.18 -18.82
C PHE A 141 -17.16 32.37 -18.52
N GLY A 142 -16.68 32.47 -17.28
CA GLY A 142 -15.62 31.60 -16.78
C GLY A 142 -16.11 30.15 -16.63
N GLU A 143 -15.34 29.19 -17.15
CA GLU A 143 -15.59 27.76 -16.93
C GLU A 143 -15.48 27.44 -15.42
N SER A 144 -16.44 26.69 -14.87
CA SER A 144 -16.36 26.27 -13.47
C SER A 144 -15.10 25.44 -13.20
N PRO A 145 -14.48 25.54 -12.00
CA PRO A 145 -13.36 24.67 -11.65
C PRO A 145 -13.75 23.19 -11.73
N PRO A 146 -12.78 22.29 -11.97
CA PRO A 146 -13.01 20.85 -11.89
C PRO A 146 -13.76 20.50 -10.61
N SER A 147 -14.81 19.68 -10.72
CA SER A 147 -15.78 19.39 -9.65
C SER A 147 -15.12 19.26 -8.28
N SER A 148 -15.48 20.18 -7.38
CA SER A 148 -15.07 20.19 -5.98
C SER A 148 -16.08 19.53 -5.05
N GLU A 149 -17.07 18.81 -5.58
CA GLU A 149 -18.19 18.25 -4.80
C GLU A 149 -17.72 17.26 -3.70
N ASP A 150 -16.50 16.76 -3.82
CA ASP A 150 -15.88 15.84 -2.85
C ASP A 150 -15.21 16.52 -1.64
N ARG A 151 -15.41 17.84 -1.45
CA ARG A 151 -14.55 18.72 -0.63
C ARG A 151 -14.35 18.35 0.84
N LYS A 152 -15.18 17.50 1.48
CA LYS A 152 -15.05 17.22 2.93
C LYS A 152 -15.49 15.82 3.33
N VAL A 153 -14.80 14.81 2.81
CA VAL A 153 -14.98 13.44 3.33
C VAL A 153 -14.02 13.20 4.50
N ASN A 154 -14.34 13.73 5.67
CA ASN A 154 -13.47 13.63 6.86
C ASN A 154 -13.55 12.29 7.61
N SER A 155 -14.60 11.49 7.38
CA SER A 155 -14.73 10.18 8.03
C SER A 155 -13.84 9.13 7.38
N TYR A 156 -13.10 8.36 8.20
CA TYR A 156 -12.34 7.19 7.77
C TYR A 156 -13.20 6.20 6.98
N PHE A 157 -14.43 5.96 7.43
CA PHE A 157 -15.36 5.03 6.79
C PHE A 157 -15.69 5.47 5.36
N ARG A 158 -16.00 6.75 5.15
CA ARG A 158 -16.31 7.26 3.81
C ARG A 158 -15.09 7.24 2.88
N LYS A 159 -13.87 7.45 3.41
CA LYS A 159 -12.63 7.30 2.63
C LYS A 159 -12.41 5.84 2.19
N ALA A 160 -12.64 4.89 3.08
CA ALA A 160 -12.58 3.46 2.76
C ALA A 160 -13.64 3.10 1.71
N LEU A 161 -14.89 3.52 1.90
CA LEU A 161 -15.98 3.28 0.95
C LEU A 161 -15.70 3.87 -0.43
N LYS A 162 -15.19 5.11 -0.50
CA LYS A 162 -14.79 5.75 -1.76
C LYS A 162 -13.69 4.96 -2.47
N THR A 163 -12.72 4.44 -1.70
CA THR A 163 -11.65 3.60 -2.23
C THR A 163 -12.22 2.29 -2.81
N LEU A 164 -13.10 1.61 -2.06
CA LEU A 164 -13.75 0.38 -2.49
C LEU A 164 -14.63 0.60 -3.73
N LEU A 165 -15.40 1.68 -3.78
CA LEU A 165 -16.18 2.06 -4.96
C LEU A 165 -15.28 2.34 -6.17
N SER A 166 -14.14 3.00 -5.96
CA SER A 166 -13.16 3.24 -7.03
C SER A 166 -12.56 1.93 -7.55
N MET A 167 -12.26 0.97 -6.68
CA MET A 167 -11.81 -0.37 -7.08
C MET A 167 -12.90 -1.12 -7.85
N ALA A 168 -14.15 -1.08 -7.37
CA ALA A 168 -15.27 -1.77 -8.02
C ALA A 168 -15.55 -1.22 -9.42
N ARG A 169 -15.41 0.10 -9.62
CA ARG A 169 -15.57 0.75 -10.94
C ARG A 169 -14.43 0.47 -11.91
N ASN A 170 -13.25 0.14 -11.40
CA ASN A 170 -12.08 -0.18 -12.21
C ASN A 170 -11.39 -1.41 -11.63
N PRO A 171 -11.86 -2.63 -11.95
CA PRO A 171 -11.32 -3.87 -11.38
C PRO A 171 -10.00 -4.30 -12.02
N MET A 172 -9.56 -3.67 -13.12
CA MET A 172 -8.34 -4.08 -13.83
C MET A 172 -7.06 -4.08 -12.96
N PRO A 173 -6.80 -3.07 -12.12
CA PRO A 173 -5.67 -3.11 -11.19
C PRO A 173 -5.69 -4.35 -10.31
N LEU A 174 -6.85 -4.76 -9.77
CA LEU A 174 -6.97 -5.96 -8.94
C LEU A 174 -6.58 -7.23 -9.71
N ILE A 175 -7.04 -7.37 -10.96
CA ILE A 175 -6.70 -8.50 -11.82
C ILE A 175 -5.18 -8.55 -12.08
N VAL A 176 -4.56 -7.40 -12.38
CA VAL A 176 -3.11 -7.29 -12.60
C VAL A 176 -2.33 -7.65 -11.33
N HIS A 177 -2.78 -7.19 -10.16
CA HIS A 177 -2.16 -7.55 -8.87
C HIS A 177 -2.30 -9.04 -8.56
N PHE A 178 -3.47 -9.63 -8.85
CA PHE A 178 -3.68 -11.05 -8.67
C PHE A 178 -2.74 -11.86 -9.56
N ALA A 179 -2.64 -11.54 -10.85
CA ALA A 179 -1.70 -12.20 -11.75
C ALA A 179 -0.24 -12.06 -11.29
N TYR A 180 0.15 -10.87 -10.80
CA TYR A 180 1.49 -10.64 -10.24
C TYR A 180 1.76 -11.51 -9.01
N TRP A 181 0.90 -11.47 -7.99
CA TRP A 181 1.09 -12.22 -6.76
C TRP A 181 1.02 -13.73 -7.00
N PHE A 182 0.09 -14.16 -7.85
CA PHE A 182 -0.05 -15.57 -8.21
C PHE A 182 1.22 -16.08 -8.91
N SER A 183 1.76 -15.31 -9.85
CA SER A 183 3.02 -15.66 -10.54
C SER A 183 4.20 -15.67 -9.58
N ALA A 184 4.30 -14.68 -8.68
CA ALA A 184 5.37 -14.59 -7.68
C ALA A 184 5.34 -15.79 -6.72
N PHE A 185 4.16 -16.16 -6.22
CA PHE A 185 3.99 -17.34 -5.37
C PHE A 185 4.31 -18.63 -6.12
N THR A 186 3.80 -18.78 -7.34
CA THR A 186 4.07 -19.95 -8.18
C THR A 186 5.57 -20.13 -8.40
N LEU A 187 6.28 -19.06 -8.75
CA LEU A 187 7.73 -19.08 -8.95
C LEU A 187 8.48 -19.42 -7.65
N PHE A 188 8.10 -18.78 -6.54
CA PHE A 188 8.71 -19.03 -5.23
C PHE A 188 8.60 -20.49 -4.82
N PHE A 189 7.40 -21.09 -4.93
CA PHE A 189 7.22 -22.51 -4.62
C PHE A 189 7.95 -23.39 -5.62
N ALA A 190 7.92 -23.10 -6.92
CA ALA A 190 8.67 -23.87 -7.92
C ALA A 190 10.17 -23.93 -7.59
N VAL A 191 10.76 -22.83 -7.10
CA VAL A 191 12.15 -22.81 -6.64
C VAL A 191 12.34 -23.68 -5.39
N ILE A 192 11.47 -23.58 -4.39
CA ILE A 192 11.53 -24.44 -3.20
C ILE A 192 11.46 -25.91 -3.59
N PHE A 193 10.51 -26.29 -4.44
CA PHE A 193 10.32 -27.66 -4.90
C PHE A 193 11.52 -28.16 -5.71
N ALA A 194 12.08 -27.34 -6.59
CA ALA A 194 13.29 -27.71 -7.32
C ALA A 194 14.48 -27.95 -6.38
N VAL A 195 14.61 -27.14 -5.32
CA VAL A 195 15.66 -27.32 -4.30
C VAL A 195 15.41 -28.60 -3.47
N THR A 196 14.18 -28.89 -3.08
CA THR A 196 13.86 -30.09 -2.28
C THR A 196 13.94 -31.39 -3.10
N GLU A 197 13.57 -31.35 -4.38
CA GLU A 197 13.75 -32.44 -5.33
C GLU A 197 15.24 -32.69 -5.60
N TRP A 198 16.02 -31.63 -5.84
CA TRP A 198 17.48 -31.74 -5.98
C TRP A 198 18.14 -32.33 -4.73
N ALA A 199 17.61 -32.03 -3.54
CA ALA A 199 18.04 -32.61 -2.28
C ALA A 199 17.53 -34.05 -2.02
N GLY A 200 16.73 -34.61 -2.92
CA GLY A 200 16.20 -35.99 -2.84
C GLY A 200 15.14 -36.21 -1.76
N ILE A 201 14.45 -35.15 -1.34
CA ILE A 201 13.58 -35.18 -0.15
C ILE A 201 12.16 -35.66 -0.48
N VAL A 202 11.60 -35.30 -1.65
CA VAL A 202 10.22 -35.63 -2.05
C VAL A 202 10.12 -35.81 -3.58
N ASP A 203 9.20 -36.66 -4.04
CA ASP A 203 8.76 -36.74 -5.45
C ASP A 203 7.65 -35.69 -5.68
N THR A 204 8.05 -34.47 -6.04
CA THR A 204 7.33 -33.22 -5.69
C THR A 204 6.32 -32.73 -6.73
N ALA A 205 6.45 -33.11 -8.00
CA ALA A 205 5.68 -32.50 -9.09
C ALA A 205 4.17 -32.78 -8.98
N GLY A 206 3.78 -34.00 -8.59
CA GLY A 206 2.37 -34.39 -8.45
C GLY A 206 1.68 -33.75 -7.25
N GLU A 207 2.39 -33.59 -6.14
CA GLU A 207 1.87 -32.96 -4.92
C GLU A 207 1.74 -31.43 -5.08
N PHE A 208 2.64 -30.80 -5.83
CA PHE A 208 2.56 -29.37 -6.14
C PHE A 208 1.24 -28.99 -6.84
N VAL A 209 0.84 -29.79 -7.86
CA VAL A 209 -0.40 -29.53 -8.61
C VAL A 209 -1.63 -29.69 -7.72
N LYS A 210 -1.61 -30.63 -6.77
CA LYS A 210 -2.73 -30.85 -5.83
C LYS A 210 -2.88 -29.72 -4.81
N MET A 211 -1.77 -29.10 -4.38
CA MET A 211 -1.81 -27.98 -3.41
C MET A 211 -2.15 -26.63 -4.06
N LEU A 212 -2.03 -26.52 -5.39
CA LEU A 212 -2.20 -25.28 -6.17
C LEU A 212 -3.53 -24.52 -5.90
N PRO A 213 -4.70 -25.18 -5.75
CA PRO A 213 -5.94 -24.50 -5.38
C PRO A 213 -5.90 -23.86 -3.98
N GLY A 214 -5.27 -24.53 -3.00
CA GLY A 214 -5.07 -23.99 -1.66
C GLY A 214 -4.16 -22.76 -1.64
N PHE A 215 -3.28 -22.66 -2.63
CA PHE A 215 -2.37 -21.52 -2.81
C PHE A 215 -2.99 -20.31 -3.52
N ALA A 216 -4.24 -20.36 -4.00
CA ALA A 216 -4.86 -19.20 -4.64
C ALA A 216 -5.31 -18.12 -3.64
N LEU A 217 -5.61 -18.50 -2.39
CA LEU A 217 -6.11 -17.59 -1.37
C LEU A 217 -5.09 -16.52 -0.94
N PRO A 218 -3.82 -16.86 -0.59
CA PRO A 218 -2.86 -15.85 -0.18
C PRO A 218 -2.58 -14.79 -1.27
N PRO A 219 -2.33 -15.16 -2.56
CA PRO A 219 -2.23 -14.21 -3.66
C PRO A 219 -3.46 -13.34 -3.84
N LEU A 220 -4.67 -13.87 -3.64
CA LEU A 220 -5.91 -13.11 -3.72
C LEU A 220 -5.99 -12.05 -2.61
N VAL A 221 -5.68 -12.41 -1.37
CA VAL A 221 -5.65 -11.46 -0.24
C VAL A 221 -4.60 -10.38 -0.47
N LEU A 222 -3.39 -10.75 -0.90
CA LEU A 222 -2.32 -9.81 -1.22
C LEU A 222 -2.67 -8.89 -2.39
N ALA A 223 -3.37 -9.41 -3.40
CA ALA A 223 -3.85 -8.62 -4.52
C ALA A 223 -4.91 -7.61 -4.10
N LEU A 224 -5.87 -8.02 -3.25
CA LEU A 224 -6.87 -7.12 -2.67
C LEU A 224 -6.21 -6.01 -1.85
N LEU A 225 -5.27 -6.35 -0.96
CA LEU A 225 -4.53 -5.38 -0.16
C LEU A 225 -3.71 -4.42 -1.03
N SER A 226 -2.97 -4.94 -2.00
CA SER A 226 -2.14 -4.13 -2.91
C SER A 226 -2.99 -3.19 -3.75
N SER A 227 -4.08 -3.70 -4.33
CA SER A 227 -5.02 -2.90 -5.13
C SER A 227 -5.72 -1.84 -4.29
N TYR A 228 -6.09 -2.17 -3.06
CA TYR A 228 -6.70 -1.23 -2.13
C TYR A 228 -5.73 -0.11 -1.77
N GLN A 229 -4.48 -0.42 -1.41
CA GLN A 229 -3.51 0.60 -1.04
C GLN A 229 -3.09 1.48 -2.22
N GLU A 230 -2.92 0.94 -3.43
CA GLU A 230 -2.67 1.74 -4.64
C GLU A 230 -3.84 2.70 -4.93
N THR A 231 -5.08 2.20 -4.81
CA THR A 231 -6.28 3.02 -5.04
C THR A 231 -6.42 4.10 -3.97
N ARG A 232 -6.20 3.74 -2.69
CA ARG A 232 -6.21 4.68 -1.56
C ARG A 232 -5.14 5.75 -1.73
N GLY A 233 -3.93 5.37 -2.15
CA GLY A 233 -2.85 6.29 -2.51
C GLY A 233 -3.31 7.28 -3.59
N THR A 234 -3.93 6.77 -4.66
CA THR A 234 -4.47 7.60 -5.75
C THR A 234 -5.50 8.61 -5.26
N VAL A 235 -6.48 8.18 -4.46
CA VAL A 235 -7.50 9.05 -3.87
C VAL A 235 -6.86 10.11 -2.96
N LYS A 236 -5.85 9.75 -2.17
CA LYS A 236 -5.09 10.67 -1.31
C LYS A 236 -4.34 11.73 -2.13
N GLY A 237 -3.70 11.32 -3.23
CA GLY A 237 -2.99 12.22 -4.13
C GLY A 237 -3.92 13.23 -4.79
N ILE A 238 -5.06 12.77 -5.31
CA ILE A 238 -6.11 13.62 -5.88
C ILE A 238 -6.59 14.64 -4.86
N ALA A 239 -6.97 14.18 -3.65
CA ALA A 239 -7.48 15.06 -2.60
C ALA A 239 -6.48 16.15 -2.21
N LYS A 240 -5.18 15.82 -2.13
CA LYS A 240 -4.11 16.78 -1.81
C LYS A 240 -4.03 17.91 -2.85
N VAL A 241 -4.08 17.56 -4.14
CA VAL A 241 -4.03 18.54 -5.23
C VAL A 241 -5.30 19.39 -5.27
N GLN A 242 -6.47 18.76 -5.18
CA GLN A 242 -7.76 19.45 -5.15
C GLN A 242 -7.86 20.48 -4.03
N GLN A 243 -7.36 20.14 -2.83
CA GLN A 243 -7.36 21.04 -1.69
C GLN A 243 -6.50 22.28 -1.98
N ALA A 244 -5.25 22.12 -2.42
CA ALA A 244 -4.36 23.25 -2.66
C ALA A 244 -4.88 24.16 -3.79
N TRP A 245 -5.38 23.59 -4.88
CA TRP A 245 -5.95 24.36 -5.99
C TRP A 245 -7.25 25.08 -5.60
N THR A 246 -8.10 24.43 -4.81
CA THR A 246 -9.29 25.03 -4.21
C THR A 246 -8.94 26.25 -3.36
N GLU A 247 -7.99 26.10 -2.44
CA GLU A 247 -7.57 27.17 -1.52
C GLU A 247 -6.91 28.31 -2.29
N TRP A 248 -6.10 28.00 -3.30
CA TRP A 248 -5.52 29.00 -4.19
C TRP A 248 -6.60 29.78 -4.95
N HIS A 249 -7.57 29.09 -5.55
CA HIS A 249 -8.67 29.72 -6.29
C HIS A 249 -9.56 30.58 -5.39
N HIS A 250 -9.84 30.13 -4.17
CA HIS A 250 -10.60 30.93 -3.18
C HIS A 250 -9.90 32.25 -2.89
N ARG A 251 -8.58 32.21 -2.60
CA ARG A 251 -7.79 33.43 -2.35
C ARG A 251 -7.75 34.35 -3.57
N GLN A 252 -7.72 33.79 -4.77
CA GLN A 252 -7.79 34.56 -6.01
C GLN A 252 -9.15 35.28 -6.13
N GLN A 253 -10.26 34.61 -5.81
CA GLN A 253 -11.61 35.20 -5.83
C GLN A 253 -11.79 36.28 -4.76
N GLU A 254 -11.28 36.05 -3.55
CA GLU A 254 -11.28 37.03 -2.46
C GLU A 254 -10.51 38.30 -2.85
N ALA A 255 -9.31 38.13 -3.40
CA ALA A 255 -8.50 39.25 -3.88
C ALA A 255 -9.22 40.05 -4.98
N LYS A 256 -9.87 39.35 -5.92
CA LYS A 256 -10.70 39.99 -6.96
C LYS A 256 -11.87 40.78 -6.36
N THR A 257 -12.52 40.24 -5.34
CA THR A 257 -13.65 40.90 -4.64
C THR A 257 -13.19 42.14 -3.88
N GLN A 258 -11.97 42.11 -3.34
CA GLN A 258 -11.36 43.23 -2.62
C GLN A 258 -10.64 44.23 -3.53
N GLU A 259 -10.69 44.05 -4.86
CA GLU A 259 -9.94 44.84 -5.84
C GLU A 259 -8.42 44.88 -5.58
N THR A 260 -7.89 43.84 -4.92
CA THR A 260 -6.46 43.72 -4.63
C THR A 260 -5.76 42.85 -5.67
N ARG A 261 -4.50 43.17 -5.97
CA ARG A 261 -3.69 42.41 -6.92
C ARG A 261 -3.25 41.07 -6.31
N PHE A 262 -3.71 39.96 -6.88
CA PHE A 262 -3.28 38.62 -6.49
C PHE A 262 -2.04 38.16 -7.28
N ASN A 263 -0.89 38.05 -6.61
CA ASN A 263 0.39 37.70 -7.25
C ASN A 263 0.89 36.27 -6.95
N ALA A 264 0.11 35.44 -6.25
CA ALA A 264 0.56 34.10 -5.90
C ALA A 264 0.46 33.14 -7.12
N PRO A 265 1.54 32.45 -7.49
CA PRO A 265 1.51 31.50 -8.60
C PRO A 265 0.60 30.30 -8.26
N PRO A 266 0.05 29.61 -9.29
CA PRO A 266 -0.72 28.39 -9.06
C PRO A 266 0.14 27.33 -8.35
N PRO A 267 -0.47 26.47 -7.52
CA PRO A 267 0.26 25.43 -6.83
C PRO A 267 0.81 24.42 -7.84
N LEU A 268 2.12 24.21 -7.81
CA LEU A 268 2.81 23.18 -8.56
C LEU A 268 3.26 22.10 -7.58
N PHE A 269 2.74 20.89 -7.76
CA PHE A 269 3.25 19.73 -7.04
C PHE A 269 4.39 19.15 -7.84
N ASP A 270 5.60 19.34 -7.32
CA ASP A 270 6.78 18.79 -7.96
C ASP A 270 6.74 17.26 -7.84
N THR A 271 6.52 16.59 -8.96
CA THR A 271 6.64 15.14 -9.07
C THR A 271 8.07 14.75 -9.50
N ALA A 272 8.96 15.74 -9.65
CA ALA A 272 10.31 15.58 -10.16
C ALA A 272 11.42 15.65 -9.10
N GLY A 273 11.07 15.61 -7.81
CA GLY A 273 12.04 15.40 -6.73
C GLY A 273 12.91 14.16 -6.96
#